data_AF-A0A089P8A8-F1
#
_entry.id   AF-A0A089P8A8-F1
#
_cell.length_a   1.000
_cell.length_b   1.000
_cell.length_c   1.000
_cell.angle_alpha   90.00
_cell.angle_beta   90.00
_cell.angle_gamma   90.00
#
_symmetry.space_group_name_H-M   'P 1'
#
loop_
_entity.id
_entity.type
_entity.pdbx_description
1 polymer ?
#
loop_
_entity_poly.entity_id
_entity_poly.type
_entity_poly.pdbx_seq_one_letter_code
_entity_poly.pdbx_strand_id
1 'polypeptide(L)' 'MKEEIDWKKEILESGHFNNKFERNLLENGAKNFMQGIYLGYMYSRYRKIRGLDKDDPKENTGQMQSSLKEFWEKIK' A
#
# COMPACT_ATOMS: atom_id res chain seq x y z
N MET A 1 -20.36 -15.27 -5.83
CA MET A 1 -19.31 -15.68 -4.87
C MET A 1 -18.21 -14.64 -4.93
N LYS A 2 -17.84 -14.01 -3.81
CA LYS A 2 -16.63 -13.19 -3.78
C LYS A 2 -15.45 -14.16 -3.82
N GLU A 3 -14.59 -14.06 -4.83
CA GLU A 3 -13.31 -14.77 -4.79
C GLU A 3 -12.53 -14.22 -3.60
N GLU A 4 -12.18 -15.10 -2.67
CA GLU A 4 -11.34 -14.75 -1.54
C GLU A 4 -9.89 -14.68 -2.04
N ILE A 5 -9.43 -13.46 -2.32
CA ILE A 5 -8.09 -13.22 -2.84
C ILE A 5 -7.07 -13.43 -1.70
N ASP A 6 -6.28 -14.51 -1.81
CA ASP A 6 -5.08 -14.69 -0.99
C ASP A 6 -3.87 -14.01 -1.65
N TRP A 7 -3.75 -12.72 -1.39
CA TRP A 7 -2.67 -11.90 -1.94
C TRP A 7 -1.27 -12.37 -1.52
N LYS A 8 -1.13 -13.00 -0.35
CA LYS A 8 0.18 -13.47 0.13
C LYS A 8 0.65 -14.66 -0.69
N LYS A 9 -0.28 -15.53 -1.08
CA LYS A 9 0.03 -16.65 -1.97
C LYS A 9 0.39 -16.16 -3.37
N GLU A 10 -0.42 -15.27 -3.95
CA GLU A 10 -0.15 -14.72 -5.27
C GLU A 10 1.18 -13.98 -5.35
N ILE A 11 1.52 -13.17 -4.34
CA ILE A 11 2.78 -12.43 -4.33
C ILE A 11 3.99 -13.37 -4.21
N LEU A 12 3.83 -14.49 -3.51
CA LEU A 12 4.87 -15.51 -3.32
C LEU A 12 5.09 -16.32 -4.60
N GLU A 13 4.01 -16.61 -5.34
CA GLU A 13 4.05 -17.24 -6.67
C GLU A 13 4.58 -16.30 -7.76
N SER A 14 4.32 -14.99 -7.65
CA SER A 14 4.77 -13.98 -8.62
C SER A 14 6.29 -13.83 -8.73
N GLY A 15 7.04 -14.31 -7.73
CA GLY A 15 8.49 -14.15 -7.67
C GLY A 15 8.96 -12.70 -7.45
N HIS A 16 8.08 -11.77 -7.10
CA HIS A 16 8.48 -10.38 -6.78
C HIS A 16 9.18 -10.26 -5.41
N PHE A 17 8.99 -11.23 -4.52
CA PHE A 17 9.60 -11.29 -3.19
C PHE A 17 10.22 -12.66 -2.98
N ASN A 18 11.55 -12.74 -3.14
CA ASN A 18 12.27 -14.01 -3.15
C ASN A 18 13.20 -14.18 -1.95
N ASN A 19 13.36 -13.13 -1.13
CA ASN A 19 14.33 -13.16 -0.06
C ASN A 19 13.81 -14.04 1.07
N LYS A 20 14.70 -14.77 1.75
CA LYS A 20 14.33 -15.70 2.84
C LYS A 20 13.47 -15.04 3.92
N PHE A 21 13.77 -13.79 4.25
CA PHE A 21 13.01 -13.00 5.21
C PHE A 21 11.56 -12.73 4.74
N GLU A 22 11.40 -12.27 3.50
CA GLU A 22 10.10 -11.92 2.91
C GLU A 22 9.20 -13.15 2.78
N ARG A 23 9.76 -14.26 2.30
CA ARG A 23 9.04 -15.55 2.19
C ARG A 23 8.54 -16.02 3.54
N ASN A 24 9.43 -16.03 4.55
CA ASN A 24 9.06 -16.40 5.91
C ASN A 24 7.99 -15.46 6.50
N LEU A 25 8.03 -14.17 6.18
CA LEU A 25 7.04 -13.20 6.64
C LEU A 25 5.66 -13.40 5.98
N LEU A 26 5.62 -13.79 4.71
CA LEU A 26 4.39 -14.12 3.99
C LEU A 26 3.78 -15.43 4.50
N GLU A 27 4.60 -16.47 4.64
CA GLU A 27 4.17 -17.82 5.05
C GLU A 27 3.78 -17.88 6.53
N ASN A 28 4.61 -17.31 7.42
CA ASN A 28 4.46 -17.47 8.89
C ASN A 28 3.94 -16.22 9.60
N GLY A 29 3.78 -15.09 8.88
CA GLY A 29 3.29 -13.84 9.44
C GLY A 29 4.32 -13.02 10.24
N ALA A 30 3.91 -11.83 10.65
CA ALA A 30 4.73 -10.90 11.44
C ALA A 30 4.74 -11.29 12.92
N LYS A 31 5.92 -11.32 13.54
CA LYS A 31 6.14 -11.63 14.96
C LYS A 31 6.43 -10.39 15.80
N ASN A 32 6.69 -9.25 15.16
CA ASN A 32 6.93 -7.98 15.83
C ASN A 32 6.38 -6.81 15.00
N PHE A 33 6.35 -5.63 15.63
CA PHE A 33 5.80 -4.43 15.02
C PHE A 33 6.48 -4.06 13.69
N MET A 34 7.81 -4.06 13.64
CA MET A 34 8.56 -3.69 12.43
C MET A 34 8.30 -4.64 11.27
N GLN A 35 8.16 -5.94 11.55
CA GLN A 35 7.71 -6.93 10.59
C GLN A 35 6.28 -6.68 10.11
N GLY A 36 5.40 -6.20 10.98
CA GLY A 36 4.04 -5.78 10.62
C GLY A 36 4.04 -4.59 9.65
N ILE A 37 4.85 -3.57 9.93
CA ILE A 37 5.03 -2.43 9.03
C ILE A 37 5.55 -2.88 7.66
N TYR A 38 6.55 -3.77 7.66
CA TYR A 38 7.11 -4.30 6.42
C TYR A 38 6.09 -5.13 5.63
N LEU A 39 5.27 -5.95 6.30
CA LEU A 39 4.20 -6.70 5.66
C LEU A 39 3.16 -5.76 5.03
N GLY A 40 2.84 -4.65 5.68
CA GLY A 40 2.00 -3.59 5.11
C GLY A 40 2.61 -2.97 3.84
N TYR A 41 3.92 -2.74 3.84
CA TYR A 41 4.64 -2.31 2.64
C TYR A 41 4.53 -3.34 1.49
N MET A 42 4.70 -4.63 1.78
CA MET A 42 4.56 -5.70 0.77
C MET A 42 3.14 -5.75 0.19
N TYR A 43 2.11 -5.58 1.02
CA TYR A 43 0.73 -5.50 0.56
C TYR A 43 0.49 -4.31 -0.37
N SER A 44 1.00 -3.13 -0.02
CA SER A 44 0.91 -1.95 -0.89
C SER A 44 1.62 -2.16 -2.23
N ARG A 45 2.75 -2.87 -2.25
CA ARG A 45 3.44 -3.24 -3.50
C ARG A 45 2.61 -4.21 -4.34
N TYR A 46 2.02 -5.22 -3.71
CA TYR A 46 1.10 -6.14 -4.38
C TYR A 46 -0.08 -5.42 -5.03
N ARG A 47 -0.71 -4.48 -4.33
CA ARG A 47 -1.81 -3.69 -4.88
C ARG A 47 -1.41 -2.98 -6.17
N LYS A 48 -0.21 -2.40 -6.22
CA LYS A 48 0.34 -1.77 -7.43
C LYS A 48 0.60 -2.77 -8.56
N ILE A 49 1.19 -3.93 -8.26
CA ILE A 49 1.45 -4.98 -9.27
C ILE A 49 0.13 -5.46 -9.89
N ARG A 50 -0.91 -5.62 -9.07
CA ARG A 50 -2.24 -6.04 -9.51
C ARG A 50 -3.07 -4.89 -10.14
N GLY A 51 -2.57 -3.66 -10.11
CA GLY A 51 -3.26 -2.47 -10.60
C GLY A 51 -4.49 -2.06 -9.78
N LEU A 52 -4.56 -2.48 -8.52
CA LEU A 52 -5.60 -2.13 -7.55
C LEU A 52 -5.41 -0.72 -6.94
N ASP A 53 -4.34 -0.03 -7.33
CA ASP A 53 -4.05 1.36 -6.99
C ASP A 53 -4.68 2.36 -7.98
N LYS A 54 -5.24 1.87 -9.10
CA LYS A 54 -5.89 2.72 -10.11
C LYS A 54 -7.06 3.54 -9.57
N ASP A 55 -7.75 3.00 -8.57
CA ASP A 55 -8.89 3.62 -7.89
C ASP A 55 -8.50 4.23 -6.53
N ASP A 56 -7.20 4.25 -6.18
CA ASP A 56 -6.77 4.96 -4.98
C ASP A 56 -7.12 6.45 -5.14
N PRO A 57 -7.62 7.10 -4.07
CA PRO A 57 -7.97 8.50 -4.12
C PRO A 57 -6.75 9.30 -4.55
N LYS A 58 -6.86 9.93 -5.72
CA LYS A 58 -5.81 10.81 -6.24
C LYS A 58 -5.70 12.03 -5.33
N GLU A 59 -4.48 12.54 -5.22
CA GLU A 59 -4.25 13.82 -4.56
C GLU A 59 -5.18 14.88 -5.18
N ASN A 60 -5.83 15.65 -4.31
CA ASN A 60 -6.78 16.66 -4.69
C ASN A 60 -6.04 17.87 -5.28
N THR A 61 -5.69 17.76 -6.55
CA THR A 61 -4.92 18.77 -7.31
C THR A 61 -5.82 19.84 -7.95
N GLY A 62 -7.13 19.79 -7.73
CA GLY A 62 -8.10 20.58 -8.51
C GLY A 62 -9.31 21.13 -7.76
N GLN A 63 -9.58 20.75 -6.52
CA GLN A 63 -10.50 21.56 -5.70
C GLN A 63 -9.74 22.78 -5.21
N MET A 64 -10.42 23.93 -5.14
CA MET A 64 -9.92 25.23 -4.66
C MET A 64 -9.50 25.19 -3.18
N GLN A 65 -8.54 24.34 -2.85
CA GLN A 65 -7.87 24.21 -1.58
C GLN A 65 -6.63 25.10 -1.64
N SER A 66 -6.69 26.21 -0.93
CA SER A 66 -5.49 26.94 -0.54
C SER A 66 -4.84 26.23 0.65
N SER A 67 -3.52 26.21 0.70
CA SER A 67 -2.82 25.92 1.95
C SER A 67 -3.28 26.91 3.05
N LEU A 68 -3.11 26.54 4.33
CA LEU A 68 -3.44 27.44 5.43
C LEU A 68 -2.72 28.80 5.29
N LYS A 69 -1.49 28.78 4.78
CA LYS A 69 -0.71 29.98 4.49
C LYS A 69 -1.38 30.86 3.42
N GLU A 70 -1.72 30.28 2.26
CA GLU A 70 -2.38 30.98 1.15
C GLU A 70 -3.77 31.51 1.57
N PHE A 71 -4.48 30.79 2.42
CA PHE A 71 -5.76 31.24 2.99
C PHE A 71 -5.60 32.53 3.80
N TRP A 72 -4.60 32.59 4.68
CA TRP A 72 -4.32 33.79 5.50
C TRP A 72 -3.83 34.97 4.67
N GLU A 73 -3.03 34.72 3.62
CA GLU A 73 -2.60 35.78 2.69
C GLU A 73 -3.76 36.38 1.89
N LYS A 74 -4.77 35.57 1.54
CA LYS A 74 -5.95 36.02 0.79
C LYS A 74 -6.97 36.83 1.61
N ILE A 75 -7.00 36.65 2.94
CA ILE A 75 -7.94 37.33 3.85
C ILE A 75 -7.42 38.70 4.33
N LYS A 76 -6.14 38.99 4.11
CA LYS A 76 -5.49 40.24 4.52
C LYS A 76 -5.75 41.36 3.52
#